data_AF-A0A3M1HQ53-F1
#
_entry.id   AF-A0A3M1HQ53-F1
#
_cell.length_a   1.000
_cell.length_b   1.000
_cell.length_c   1.000
_cell.angle_alpha   90.00
_cell.angle_beta   90.00
_cell.angle_gamma   90.00
#
_symmetry.space_group_name_H-M   'P 1'
#
loop_
_entity.id
_entity.type
_entity.pdbx_description
1 polymer ?
#
loop_
_entity_poly.entity_id
_entity_poly.type
_entity_poly.pdbx_seq_one_letter_code
_entity_poly.pdbx_strand_id
1 'polypeptide(L)' 'MDLKLGDKLVLMATDPSGEIRAELVRVRGIVRTGAPEVDRVAVFIPIRRAQRWLGLGPEEATGIVLR' A
#
# COMPACT_ATOMS: atom_id res chain seq x y z
N MET A 1 4.25 15.41 3.13
CA MET A 1 5.37 14.74 3.81
C MET A 1 6.54 14.75 2.85
N ASP A 2 7.70 15.24 3.25
CA ASP A 2 8.91 15.22 2.42
C ASP A 2 9.59 13.85 2.56
N LEU A 3 9.02 12.83 1.91
CA LEU A 3 9.54 11.46 1.93
C LEU A 3 10.73 11.33 0.98
N LYS A 4 11.77 10.65 1.45
CA LYS A 4 12.99 10.36 0.70
C LYS A 4 13.18 8.87 0.52
N LEU A 5 13.99 8.50 -0.47
CA LEU A 5 14.38 7.11 -0.65
C LEU A 5 15.06 6.58 0.62
N GLY A 6 14.67 5.38 1.04
CA GLY A 6 15.19 4.77 2.25
C GLY A 6 14.39 5.12 3.51
N ASP A 7 13.50 6.11 3.50
CA ASP A 7 12.65 6.41 4.64
C ASP A 7 11.75 5.22 4.99
N LYS A 8 11.41 5.10 6.27
CA LYS A 8 10.47 4.10 6.77
C LYS A 8 9.07 4.73 6.84
N LEU A 9 8.07 3.97 6.43
CA LEU A 9 6.66 4.37 6.50
C LEU A 9 5.87 3.26 7.20
N VAL A 10 4.99 3.64 8.13
CA VAL A 10 4.03 2.71 8.73
C VAL A 10 2.73 2.85 7.95
N LEU A 11 2.33 1.79 7.27
CA LEU A 11 1.03 1.68 6.63
C LEU A 11 0.03 1.11 7.64
N MET A 12 -1.15 1.71 7.71
CA MET A 12 -2.24 1.29 8.60
C MET A 12 -3.45 0.94 7.75
N ALA A 13 -4.05 -0.23 7.99
CA ALA A 13 -5.26 -0.66 7.31
C ALA A 13 -6.08 -1.58 8.20
N THR A 14 -7.38 -1.61 7.98
CA THR A 14 -8.28 -2.59 8.59
C THR A 14 -8.32 -3.83 7.70
N ASP A 15 -8.06 -4.99 8.27
CA ASP A 15 -8.14 -6.27 7.56
C ASP A 15 -9.61 -6.75 7.41
N PRO A 16 -9.86 -7.85 6.68
CA PRO A 16 -11.22 -8.39 6.52
C PRO A 16 -11.88 -8.85 7.84
N SER A 17 -11.11 -9.09 8.90
CA SER A 17 -11.64 -9.45 10.22
C SER A 17 -12.06 -8.23 11.05
N GLY A 18 -11.78 -7.01 10.55
CA GLY A 18 -12.04 -5.76 11.26
C GLY A 18 -10.89 -5.31 12.16
N GLU A 19 -9.76 -6.01 12.18
CA GLU A 19 -8.59 -5.65 12.97
C GLU A 19 -7.73 -4.62 12.23
N ILE A 20 -7.30 -3.58 12.94
CA ILE A 20 -6.33 -2.62 12.41
C ILE A 20 -4.94 -3.26 12.47
N ARG A 21 -4.31 -3.41 11.29
CA ARG A 21 -2.95 -3.93 11.14
C ARG A 21 -1.99 -2.85 10.65
N ALA A 22 -0.78 -2.87 11.20
CA ALA A 22 0.31 -2.01 10.80
C ALA A 22 1.35 -2.80 9.98
N GLU A 23 1.88 -2.21 8.91
CA GLU A 23 3.02 -2.76 8.14
C GLU A 23 4.11 -1.69 8.00
N LEU A 24 5.33 -2.04 8.40
CA LEU A 24 6.49 -1.18 8.21
C LEU A 24 7.10 -1.43 6.82
N VAL A 25 7.05 -0.42 5.96
CA VAL A 25 7.66 -0.45 4.63
C VAL A 25 8.80 0.53 4.52
N ARG A 26 9.64 0.34 3.50
CA ARG A 26 10.71 1.27 3.15
C ARG A 26 10.43 1.88 1.78
N VAL A 27 10.59 3.18 1.65
CA VAL A 27 10.46 3.89 0.38
C VAL A 27 11.59 3.46 -0.56
N ARG A 28 11.23 2.85 -1.69
CA ARG A 28 12.17 2.40 -2.73
C ARG A 28 12.10 3.21 -4.02
N GLY A 29 11.06 4.03 -4.16
CA GLY A 29 10.85 4.90 -5.31
C GLY A 29 9.83 5.98 -4.95
N ILE A 30 9.87 7.09 -5.69
CA ILE A 30 8.87 8.16 -5.63
C ILE A 30 8.30 8.29 -7.03
N VAL A 31 6.99 8.08 -7.17
CA VAL A 31 6.27 8.22 -8.44
C VAL A 31 5.66 9.62 -8.50
N ARG A 32 5.77 10.27 -9.66
CA ARG A 32 5.13 11.56 -9.95
C ARG A 32 4.32 11.38 -11.22
N THR A 33 3.00 11.33 -11.08
CA THR A 33 2.07 11.20 -12.22
C THR A 33 1.78 12.54 -12.87
N GLY A 34 2.03 13.64 -12.15
CA GLY A 34 1.66 14.99 -12.60
C GLY A 34 0.22 15.37 -12.27
N ALA A 35 -0.58 14.43 -11.77
CA ALA A 35 -1.91 14.67 -11.22
C ALA A 35 -1.81 14.81 -9.69
N PRO A 36 -1.91 16.02 -9.11
CA PRO A 36 -1.74 16.25 -7.68
C PRO A 36 -2.73 15.48 -6.80
N GLU A 37 -3.89 15.11 -7.35
CA GLU A 37 -4.91 14.31 -6.67
C GLU A 37 -4.43 12.90 -6.41
N VAL A 38 -3.70 12.29 -7.36
CA VAL A 38 -3.17 10.92 -7.25
C VAL A 38 -1.87 10.92 -6.45
N ASP A 39 -0.97 11.85 -6.76
CA ASP A 39 0.39 11.92 -6.17
C ASP A 39 0.37 12.10 -4.64
N ARG A 40 -0.73 12.58 -4.07
CA ARG A 40 -0.86 12.83 -2.63
C ARG A 40 -1.55 11.71 -1.85
N VAL A 41 -2.24 10.78 -2.52
CA VAL A 41 -3.15 9.84 -1.84
C VAL A 41 -2.81 8.37 -2.09
N ALA A 42 -1.97 8.07 -3.10
CA ALA A 42 -1.67 6.71 -3.49
C ALA A 42 -0.22 6.31 -3.19
N VAL A 43 -0.05 5.06 -2.74
CA VAL A 43 1.24 4.38 -2.67
C VAL A 43 1.13 3.02 -3.33
N PHE A 44 2.23 2.55 -3.92
CA PHE A 44 2.30 1.23 -4.54
C PHE A 44 3.17 0.30 -3.71
N ILE A 45 2.64 -0.88 -3.41
CA ILE A 45 3.38 -1.99 -2.78
C ILE A 45 3.17 -3.27 -3.58
N PRO A 46 4.11 -4.24 -3.53
CA PRO A 46 3.89 -5.54 -4.16
C PRO A 46 2.63 -6.22 -3.62
N ILE A 47 1.79 -6.77 -4.50
CA ILE A 47 0.52 -7.43 -4.11
C ILE A 47 0.73 -8.54 -3.09
N ARG A 48 1.79 -9.34 -3.23
CA ARG A 48 2.18 -10.38 -2.28
C ARG A 48 2.42 -9.84 -0.86
N ARG A 49 2.87 -8.58 -0.74
CA ARG A 49 3.06 -7.92 0.56
C ARG A 49 1.73 -7.45 1.14
N ALA A 50 0.87 -6.85 0.32
CA ALA A 50 -0.47 -6.44 0.73
C ALA A 50 -1.29 -7.65 1.22
N GLN A 51 -1.24 -8.78 0.49
CA GLN A 51 -1.90 -10.02 0.87
C GLN A 51 -1.45 -10.50 2.26
N ARG A 52 -0.14 -10.64 2.49
CA ARG A 52 0.38 -11.04 3.81
C ARG A 52 0.03 -10.06 4.93
N TRP A 53 0.10 -8.75 4.65
CA TRP A 53 -0.22 -7.72 5.63
C TRP A 53 -1.70 -7.78 6.05
N LEU A 54 -2.61 -7.97 5.09
CA LEU A 54 -4.05 -7.99 5.31
C LEU A 54 -4.61 -9.39 5.61
N GLY A 55 -3.77 -10.41 5.76
CA GLY A 55 -4.20 -11.79 6.02
C GLY A 55 -4.92 -12.47 4.86
N LEU A 56 -4.70 -12.01 3.63
CA LEU A 56 -5.26 -12.61 2.41
C LEU A 56 -4.38 -13.76 1.89
N GLY A 57 -5.01 -14.73 1.27
CA GLY A 57 -4.37 -15.81 0.52
C GLY A 57 -3.65 -15.33 -0.75
N PRO A 58 -2.74 -16.15 -1.31
CA PRO A 58 -1.96 -15.79 -2.49
C PRO A 58 -2.83 -15.55 -3.73
N GLU A 59 -3.97 -16.19 -3.87
CA GLU A 59 -4.85 -16.01 -5.03
C GLU A 59 -6.02 -15.06 -4.73
N GLU A 60 -5.97 -14.35 -3.60
CA GLU A 60 -7.03 -13.44 -3.17
C GLU A 60 -6.66 -11.97 -3.41
N ALA A 61 -7.66 -11.17 -3.77
CA ALA A 61 -7.56 -9.72 -3.88
C ALA A 61 -8.82 -9.10 -3.28
N THR A 62 -8.73 -7.84 -2.84
CA THR A 62 -9.89 -7.10 -2.31
C THR A 62 -10.92 -6.78 -3.39
N GLY A 63 -10.49 -6.66 -4.64
CA GLY A 63 -11.36 -6.47 -5.80
C GLY A 63 -10.56 -6.50 -7.10
N ILE A 64 -11.20 -6.93 -8.18
CA ILE A 64 -10.64 -6.89 -9.54
C ILE A 64 -11.53 -5.94 -10.34
N VAL A 65 -10.94 -4.83 -10.78
CA VAL A 65 -11.65 -3.84 -11.60
C VAL A 65 -11.27 -4.07 -13.06
N LEU A 66 -12.27 -4.36 -13.89
CA LEU A 66 -12.13 -4.48 -15.34
C LEU A 66 -12.73 -3.24 -16.01
N ARG A 67 -12.17 -2.86 -17.16
CA ARG A 67 -12.60 -1.70 -17.95
C ARG A 67 -13.36 -2.15 -19.17
#